data_AF-A0A1Q3CD30-F1
#
_entry.id   AF-A0A1Q3CD30-F1
#
_cell.length_a   1.000
_cell.length_b   1.000
_cell.length_c   1.000
_cell.angle_alpha   90.00
_cell.angle_beta   90.00
_cell.angle_gamma   90.00
#
_symmetry.space_group_name_H-M   'P 1'
#
loop_
_entity.id
_entity.type
_entity.pdbx_description
1 polymer ?
#
loop_
_entity_poly.entity_id
_entity_poly.type
_entity_poly.pdbx_seq_one_letter_code
_entity_poly.pdbx_strand_id
1 'polypeptide(L)'
;DSSKSDKDEKEVICYECNKPSHIRPDCPKLKKKKDKKKAMIAAWSDSDYSTSDEDENEEIANIAFMAMEDKNEVCSSSLSYNDLQNEYDELIDILDDLNREYQLLKK
;
A
#
# COMPACT_ATOMS: atom_id res chain seq x y z
N ASP A 1 11.65 -1.11 -45.77
CA ASP A 1 10.77 -0.08 -45.16
C ASP A 1 9.84 -0.76 -44.18
N SER A 2 9.58 -0.10 -43.05
CA SER A 2 8.54 -0.37 -42.06
C SER A 2 8.77 -1.47 -41.01
N SER A 3 9.37 -1.02 -39.91
CA SER A 3 9.14 -1.45 -38.54
C SER A 3 7.65 -1.59 -38.18
N LYS A 4 7.26 -2.67 -37.50
CA LYS A 4 6.09 -2.71 -36.62
C LYS A 4 6.43 -3.49 -35.35
N SER A 5 6.18 -2.84 -34.22
CA SER A 5 6.36 -3.34 -32.87
C SER A 5 5.03 -3.91 -32.42
N ASP A 6 4.94 -5.24 -32.32
CA ASP A 6 3.74 -5.89 -31.82
C ASP A 6 3.83 -5.95 -30.29
N LYS A 7 3.12 -5.03 -29.64
CA LYS A 7 2.84 -5.11 -28.20
C LYS A 7 1.82 -6.22 -28.01
N ASP A 8 2.21 -7.29 -27.33
CA ASP A 8 1.30 -8.35 -26.91
C ASP A 8 0.28 -7.80 -25.90
N GLU A 9 -0.81 -7.24 -26.40
CA GLU A 9 -2.03 -6.96 -25.62
C GLU A 9 -2.64 -8.31 -25.26
N LYS A 10 -2.26 -8.85 -24.09
CA LYS A 10 -2.81 -10.11 -23.57
C LYS A 10 -4.32 -9.99 -23.48
N GLU A 11 -5.01 -10.70 -24.37
CA GLU A 11 -6.47 -10.72 -24.42
C GLU A 11 -7.04 -11.14 -23.06
N VAL A 12 -7.92 -10.31 -22.49
CA VAL A 12 -8.49 -10.54 -21.16
C VAL A 12 -9.49 -11.70 -21.24
N ILE A 13 -9.12 -12.86 -20.69
CA ILE A 13 -9.95 -14.08 -20.70
C ILE A 13 -10.56 -14.34 -19.32
N CYS A 14 -11.85 -14.61 -19.29
CA CYS A 14 -12.56 -14.99 -18.07
C CYS A 14 -12.26 -16.44 -17.67
N TYR A 15 -11.70 -16.67 -16.49
CA TYR A 15 -11.41 -18.02 -15.98
C TYR A 15 -12.66 -18.89 -15.69
N GLU A 16 -13.86 -18.32 -15.60
CA GLU A 16 -15.10 -19.07 -15.29
C GLU A 16 -15.85 -19.54 -16.54
N CYS A 17 -15.71 -18.83 -17.64
CA CYS A 17 -16.42 -19.16 -18.87
C CYS A 17 -15.51 -19.32 -20.09
N ASN A 18 -14.20 -19.12 -19.90
CA ASN A 18 -13.15 -19.17 -20.92
C ASN A 18 -13.47 -18.31 -22.14
N LYS A 19 -14.25 -17.24 -21.96
CA LYS A 19 -14.52 -16.27 -23.01
C LYS A 19 -13.56 -15.08 -22.88
N PRO A 20 -12.94 -14.63 -23.97
CA PRO A 20 -12.30 -13.32 -23.99
C PRO A 20 -13.37 -12.23 -23.82
N SER A 21 -12.95 -11.05 -23.36
CA SER A 21 -13.73 -9.80 -23.19
C SER A 21 -13.89 -9.34 -21.74
N HIS A 22 -13.83 -10.23 -20.75
CA HIS A 22 -14.08 -9.84 -19.35
C HIS A 22 -13.27 -10.70 -18.39
N ILE A 23 -12.97 -10.16 -17.21
CA ILE A 23 -12.38 -10.93 -16.10
C ILE A 23 -13.48 -11.63 -15.31
N ARG A 24 -13.08 -12.59 -14.46
CA ARG A 24 -13.97 -13.37 -13.59
C ARG A 24 -15.08 -12.57 -12.88
N PRO A 25 -14.83 -11.45 -12.18
CA PRO A 25 -15.89 -10.73 -11.45
C PRO A 25 -17.02 -10.21 -12.33
N ASP A 26 -16.74 -9.89 -13.59
CA ASP A 26 -17.74 -9.39 -14.55
C ASP A 26 -18.49 -10.50 -15.28
N CYS A 27 -18.22 -11.77 -14.95
CA CYS A 27 -18.84 -12.88 -15.65
C CYS A 27 -20.36 -12.86 -15.48
N PRO A 28 -21.14 -12.76 -16.57
CA PRO A 28 -22.60 -12.76 -16.50
C PRO A 28 -23.16 -14.04 -15.84
N LYS A 29 -22.41 -15.14 -15.88
CA LYS A 29 -22.75 -16.39 -15.20
C LYS A 29 -22.69 -16.28 -13.67
N LEU A 30 -21.81 -15.43 -13.13
CA LEU A 30 -21.68 -15.19 -11.69
C LEU A 30 -22.78 -14.27 -11.17
N LYS A 31 -23.18 -13.24 -11.94
CA LYS A 31 -24.21 -12.26 -11.54
C LYS A 31 -25.59 -12.90 -11.29
N LYS A 32 -25.97 -13.97 -12.01
CA LYS A 32 -27.28 -14.66 -11.87
C LYS A 32 -27.50 -15.40 -10.54
N LYS A 33 -26.51 -15.44 -9.62
CA LYS A 33 -26.63 -16.13 -8.33
C LYS A 33 -26.94 -15.20 -7.14
N LYS A 34 -26.93 -13.87 -7.32
CA LYS A 34 -27.00 -12.88 -6.22
C LYS A 34 -28.41 -12.43 -5.80
N ASP A 35 -29.47 -12.80 -6.52
CA ASP A 35 -30.80 -12.18 -6.35
C ASP A 35 -31.58 -12.59 -5.08
N LYS A 36 -31.09 -13.54 -4.28
CA LYS A 36 -31.80 -14.01 -3.06
C LYS A 36 -31.52 -13.18 -1.79
N LYS A 37 -30.56 -12.24 -1.80
CA LYS A 37 -30.13 -11.52 -0.58
C LYS A 37 -31.03 -10.32 -0.20
N LYS A 38 -31.85 -9.80 -1.13
CA LYS A 38 -32.66 -8.57 -0.93
C LYS A 38 -33.89 -8.72 -0.02
N ALA A 39 -34.52 -9.90 0.06
CA ALA A 39 -35.74 -10.08 0.84
C ALA A 39 -35.53 -10.05 2.37
N MET A 40 -34.30 -10.27 2.84
CA MET A 40 -33.97 -10.29 4.27
C MET A 40 -33.57 -8.92 4.83
N ILE A 41 -33.25 -7.95 3.95
CA ILE A 41 -32.72 -6.61 4.32
C ILE A 41 -33.85 -5.62 4.65
N ALA A 42 -35.07 -5.85 4.14
CA ALA A 42 -36.18 -4.89 4.23
C ALA A 42 -36.81 -4.73 5.63
N ALA A 43 -36.52 -5.60 6.61
CA ALA A 43 -37.09 -5.49 7.95
C ALA A 43 -36.28 -4.61 8.91
N TRP A 44 -35.08 -4.16 8.50
CA TRP A 44 -34.08 -3.49 9.36
C TRP A 44 -33.63 -2.15 8.77
N SER A 45 -34.40 -1.56 7.85
CA SER A 45 -34.12 -0.24 7.31
C SER A 45 -34.56 0.83 8.31
N ASP A 46 -33.61 1.39 9.09
CA ASP A 46 -33.61 2.84 9.34
C ASP A 46 -32.25 3.42 9.81
N SER A 47 -31.16 3.09 9.12
CA SER A 47 -30.02 4.02 9.08
C SER A 47 -29.26 3.84 7.78
N ASP A 48 -29.40 4.82 6.88
CA ASP A 48 -28.70 4.90 5.61
C ASP A 48 -27.19 5.07 5.81
N TYR A 49 -26.48 3.94 5.83
CA TYR A 49 -25.19 3.81 5.16
C TYR A 49 -25.28 2.52 4.36
N SER A 50 -25.70 2.64 3.11
CA SER A 50 -25.64 1.53 2.16
C SER A 50 -24.18 1.28 1.80
N THR A 51 -23.40 0.71 2.73
CA THR A 51 -22.17 0.01 2.38
C THR A 51 -22.59 -1.31 1.74
N SER A 52 -22.50 -1.33 0.41
CA SER A 52 -22.67 -2.54 -0.39
C SER A 52 -21.41 -3.38 -0.17
N ASP A 53 -21.49 -4.71 -0.05
CA ASP A 53 -20.34 -5.62 0.08
C ASP A 53 -19.28 -5.46 -1.05
N GLU A 54 -19.59 -4.71 -2.11
CA GLU A 54 -18.62 -4.32 -3.16
C GLU A 54 -17.56 -3.31 -2.63
N ASP A 55 -17.90 -2.57 -1.56
CA ASP A 55 -17.09 -1.55 -0.89
C ASP A 55 -16.03 -2.20 0.04
N GLU A 56 -16.31 -3.38 0.61
CA GLU A 56 -15.35 -4.12 1.45
C GLU A 56 -14.17 -4.64 0.61
N ASN A 57 -14.44 -5.07 -0.63
CA ASN A 57 -13.39 -5.45 -1.57
C ASN A 57 -12.54 -4.24 -2.01
N GLU A 58 -13.14 -3.06 -2.09
CA GLU A 58 -12.48 -1.79 -2.40
C GLU A 58 -11.63 -1.32 -1.21
N GLU A 59 -12.14 -1.40 0.02
CA GLU A 59 -11.40 -1.16 1.26
C GLU A 59 -10.20 -2.11 1.40
N ILE A 60 -10.38 -3.41 1.15
CA ILE A 60 -9.29 -4.40 1.18
C ILE A 60 -8.26 -4.12 0.08
N ALA A 61 -8.68 -3.71 -1.12
CA ALA A 61 -7.77 -3.34 -2.20
C ALA A 61 -6.98 -2.07 -1.86
N ASN A 62 -7.61 -1.09 -1.23
CA ASN A 62 -6.97 0.14 -0.76
C ASN A 62 -5.96 -0.16 0.35
N ILE A 63 -6.30 -1.02 1.32
CA ILE A 63 -5.38 -1.48 2.38
C ILE A 63 -4.19 -2.24 1.76
N ALA A 64 -4.44 -3.12 0.80
CA ALA A 64 -3.38 -3.84 0.09
C ALA A 64 -2.50 -2.90 -0.73
N PHE A 65 -3.06 -1.85 -1.34
CA PHE A 65 -2.30 -0.82 -2.07
C PHE A 65 -1.40 -0.01 -1.14
N MET A 66 -1.89 0.37 0.04
CA MET A 66 -1.08 1.00 1.10
C MET A 66 0.02 0.08 1.61
N ALA A 67 -0.21 -1.24 1.67
CA ALA A 67 0.81 -2.23 2.02
C ALA A 67 1.84 -2.47 0.88
N MET A 68 1.48 -2.18 -0.38
CA MET A 68 2.40 -2.25 -1.52
C MET A 68 3.23 -0.97 -1.70
N GLU A 69 2.77 0.16 -1.16
CA GLU A 69 3.50 1.44 -1.12
C GLU A 69 4.43 1.55 0.11
N ASP A 70 4.78 0.42 0.74
CA ASP A 70 5.87 0.29 1.70
C ASP A 70 7.26 0.30 1.02
N LYS A 71 7.35 1.00 -0.12
CA LYS A 71 8.59 1.46 -0.74
C LYS A 71 8.84 2.94 -0.50
N ASN A 72 8.03 3.58 0.33
CA ASN A 72 8.61 4.55 1.23
C ASN A 72 9.35 3.78 2.33
N GLU A 73 10.39 3.05 1.93
CA GLU A 73 11.66 3.20 2.61
C GLU A 73 11.89 4.71 2.57
N VAL A 74 11.31 5.42 3.54
CA VAL A 74 12.00 6.55 4.11
C VAL A 74 13.33 5.91 4.41
N CYS A 75 14.29 6.14 3.53
CA CYS A 75 15.68 6.00 3.84
C CYS A 75 15.93 7.12 4.86
N SER A 76 15.33 6.96 6.04
CA SER A 76 15.97 7.18 7.30
C SER A 76 17.08 6.16 7.20
N SER A 77 18.15 6.50 6.47
CA SER A 77 19.31 5.63 6.27
C SER A 77 19.50 4.97 7.61
N SER A 78 19.20 3.67 7.70
CA SER A 78 19.32 2.98 8.97
C SER A 78 20.81 2.99 9.20
N LEU A 79 21.30 4.03 9.89
CA LEU A 79 22.71 4.24 10.15
C LEU A 79 23.18 2.91 10.67
N SER A 80 24.19 2.35 10.00
CA SER A 80 24.79 1.13 10.50
C SER A 80 25.20 1.39 11.95
N TYR A 81 25.23 0.36 12.79
CA TYR A 81 25.76 0.51 14.15
C TYR A 81 27.11 1.25 14.14
N ASN A 82 27.92 1.00 13.11
CA ASN A 82 29.20 1.68 12.92
C ASN A 82 29.04 3.19 12.61
N ASP A 83 28.07 3.58 11.78
CA ASP A 83 27.84 4.98 11.44
C ASP A 83 27.31 5.75 12.66
N LEU A 84 26.40 5.14 13.42
CA LEU A 84 25.90 5.71 14.67
C LEU A 84 27.00 5.82 15.74
N GLN A 85 27.90 4.83 15.81
CA GLN A 85 29.05 4.87 16.71
C GLN A 85 30.01 6.01 16.34
N ASN A 86 30.27 6.21 15.06
CA ASN A 86 31.12 7.32 14.59
C ASN A 86 30.51 8.68 14.97
N GLU A 87 29.20 8.87 14.75
CA GLU A 87 28.51 10.10 15.16
C GLU A 87 28.58 10.33 16.68
N TYR A 88 28.43 9.25 17.48
CA TYR A 88 28.57 9.34 18.92
C TYR A 88 29.98 9.76 19.35
N ASP A 89 31.02 9.18 18.73
CA ASP A 89 32.41 9.50 19.04
C ASP A 89 32.71 10.98 18.70
N GLU A 90 32.23 11.49 17.55
CA GLU A 90 32.34 12.91 17.18
C GLU A 90 31.67 13.84 18.21
N LEU A 91 30.51 13.46 18.73
CA LEU A 91 29.81 14.24 19.76
C LEU A 91 30.58 14.28 21.08
N ILE A 92 31.26 13.19 21.45
CA ILE A 92 32.10 13.13 22.64
C ILE A 92 33.30 14.07 22.52
N ASP A 93 33.96 14.11 21.36
CA ASP A 93 35.09 15.02 21.12
C ASP A 93 34.67 16.49 21.27
N ILE A 94 33.52 16.87 20.70
CA ILE A 94 32.97 18.22 20.82
C ILE A 94 32.63 18.56 22.29
N LEU A 95 32.05 17.61 23.01
CA LEU A 95 31.70 17.80 24.43
C LEU A 95 32.95 18.04 25.28
N ASP A 96 34.01 17.29 25.03
CA ASP A 96 35.27 17.42 25.74
C ASP A 96 35.95 18.77 25.45
N ASP A 97 35.92 19.23 24.20
CA ASP A 97 36.42 20.55 23.83
C ASP A 97 35.62 21.67 24.49
N LEU A 98 34.29 21.59 24.47
CA LEU A 98 33.42 22.56 25.13
C LEU A 98 33.68 22.59 26.65
N ASN A 99 33.87 21.42 27.26
CA ASN A 99 34.19 21.34 28.68
C ASN A 99 35.55 21.98 28.98
N ARG A 100 36.57 21.77 28.13
CA ARG A 100 37.87 22.44 28.24
C ARG A 100 37.71 23.97 28.21
N GLU A 101 36.97 24.50 27.24
CA GLU A 101 36.69 25.94 27.14
C GLU A 101 35.93 26.46 28.36
N TYR A 102 34.91 25.74 28.82
CA TYR A 102 34.16 26.09 30.03
C TYR A 102 35.08 26.18 31.26
N GLN A 103 36.01 25.23 31.45
CA GLN A 103 36.96 25.30 32.57
C GLN A 103 37.90 26.50 32.47
N LEU A 104 38.24 26.96 31.26
CA LEU A 104 39.04 28.17 31.06
C LEU A 104 38.25 29.43 31.42
N LEU A 105 36.96 29.46 31.08
CA LEU A 105 36.05 30.59 31.35
C LEU A 105 35.59 30.68 32.81
N LYS A 106 35.61 29.55 33.53
CA LYS A 106 35.20 29.47 34.94
C LYS A 106 36.25 30.07 35.91
N LYS A 107 37.46 30.37 35.44
CA LYS A 107 38.48 31.09 36.23
C LYS A 107 38.14 32.57 36.41
#